data_AF-A0A6F9A3W9-F1
#
_entry.id   AF-A0A6F9A3W9-F1
#
_cell.length_a   1.000
_cell.length_b   1.000
_cell.length_c   1.000
_cell.angle_alpha   90.00
_cell.angle_beta   90.00
_cell.angle_gamma   90.00
#
_symmetry.space_group_name_H-M   'P 1'
#
loop_
_entity.id
_entity.type
_entity.pdbx_description
1 polymer ?
#
loop_
_entity_poly.entity_id
_entity_poly.type
_entity_poly.pdbx_seq_one_letter_code
_entity_poly.pdbx_strand_id
1 'polypeptide(L)' 'ACPSGSRDFREKQCADFDSMPFRGKYYNWKPYTGGGVKPCALNCLAEGYNFYTERSPAVIDGTRCQADSLDICINGECK' A
#
# COMPACT_ATOMS: atom_id res chain seq x y z
N ALA A 1 -20.54 -5.89 -1.02
CA ALA A 1 -19.35 -6.14 -1.87
C ALA A 1 -18.97 -4.84 -2.55
N CYS A 2 -17.67 -4.53 -2.70
CA CYS A 2 -17.26 -3.34 -3.45
C CYS A 2 -17.63 -3.50 -4.94
N PRO A 3 -17.98 -2.41 -5.65
CA PRO A 3 -18.31 -2.45 -7.08
C PRO A 3 -17.15 -3.02 -7.92
N SER A 4 -17.46 -3.73 -9.01
CA SER A 4 -16.45 -4.16 -9.97
C SER A 4 -15.67 -2.95 -10.51
N GLY A 5 -14.34 -2.99 -10.41
CA GLY A 5 -13.48 -1.86 -10.74
C GLY A 5 -13.22 -0.88 -9.59
N SER A 6 -13.69 -1.16 -8.38
CA SER A 6 -13.28 -0.42 -7.19
C SER A 6 -11.77 -0.50 -7.02
N ARG A 7 -11.14 0.66 -6.85
CA ARG A 7 -9.70 0.77 -6.57
C ARG A 7 -9.33 -0.07 -5.35
N ASP A 8 -8.21 -0.77 -5.42
CA ASP A 8 -7.74 -1.59 -4.32
C ASP A 8 -7.56 -0.74 -3.04
N PHE A 9 -7.93 -1.29 -1.88
CA PHE A 9 -7.96 -0.50 -0.64
C PHE A 9 -6.54 -0.11 -0.17
N ARG A 10 -5.53 -0.94 -0.46
CA ARG A 10 -4.13 -0.60 -0.24
C ARG A 10 -3.66 0.47 -1.22
N GLU A 11 -4.12 0.40 -2.47
CA GLU A 11 -3.82 1.43 -3.47
C GLU A 11 -4.34 2.81 -3.04
N LYS A 12 -5.56 2.88 -2.50
CA LYS A 12 -6.08 4.13 -1.95
C LYS A 12 -5.19 4.71 -0.84
N GLN A 13 -4.72 3.86 0.08
CA GLN A 13 -3.84 4.30 1.18
C GLN A 13 -2.49 4.83 0.68
N CYS A 14 -1.92 4.26 -0.39
CA CYS A 14 -0.74 4.85 -1.02
C CYS A 14 -1.06 6.19 -1.70
N ALA A 15 -2.18 6.26 -2.44
CA ALA A 15 -2.58 7.45 -3.18
C ALA A 15 -2.89 8.66 -2.28
N ASP A 16 -3.23 8.44 -1.01
CA ASP A 16 -3.38 9.51 -0.02
C ASP A 16 -2.08 10.32 0.18
N PHE A 17 -0.93 9.79 -0.25
CA PHE A 17 0.36 10.48 -0.22
C PHE A 17 0.75 11.16 -1.53
N ASP A 18 -0.06 11.05 -2.60
CA ASP A 18 0.23 11.67 -3.91
C ASP A 18 0.31 13.21 -3.79
N SER A 19 -0.51 13.80 -2.92
CA SER A 19 -0.54 15.24 -2.64
C SER A 19 0.45 15.68 -1.55
N MET A 20 1.32 14.80 -1.07
CA MET A 20 2.32 15.11 -0.05
C MET A 20 3.74 15.04 -0.63
N PRO A 21 4.57 16.08 -0.49
CA PRO A 21 5.93 16.03 -1.01
C PRO A 21 6.79 15.03 -0.23
N PHE A 22 7.53 14.19 -0.95
CA PHE A 22 8.57 13.33 -0.41
C PHE A 22 9.92 13.83 -0.90
N ARG A 23 10.78 14.27 0.03
CA ARG A 23 12.10 14.86 -0.30
C ARG A 23 12.01 15.99 -1.34
N GLY A 24 10.97 16.82 -1.24
CA GLY A 24 10.76 17.99 -2.10
C GLY A 24 10.13 17.72 -3.47
N LYS A 25 9.69 16.49 -3.75
CA LYS A 25 9.00 16.13 -5.01
C LYS A 25 7.69 15.40 -4.73
N TYR A 26 6.75 15.50 -5.66
CA TYR A 26 5.51 14.74 -5.66
C TYR A 26 5.66 13.50 -6.53
N TYR A 27 4.99 12.43 -6.15
CA TYR A 27 5.02 11.14 -6.82
C TYR A 27 3.62 10.56 -6.83
N ASN A 28 3.30 9.80 -7.87
CA ASN A 28 2.15 8.89 -7.81
C ASN A 28 2.60 7.61 -7.14
N TRP A 29 1.90 7.21 -6.09
CA TRP A 29 2.27 6.07 -5.26
C TRP A 29 1.40 4.85 -5.58
N LYS A 30 2.06 3.69 -5.71
CA LYS A 30 1.40 2.39 -5.89
C LYS A 30 1.82 1.42 -4.78
N PRO A 31 0.97 0.48 -4.37
CA PRO A 31 1.35 -0.53 -3.39
C PRO A 31 2.57 -1.33 -3.84
N TYR A 32 3.50 -1.57 -2.91
CA TYR A 32 4.61 -2.49 -3.10
C TYR A 32 4.49 -3.68 -2.14
N THR A 33 4.31 -4.87 -2.69
CA THR A 33 4.17 -6.14 -1.95
C THR A 33 5.28 -7.14 -2.32
N GLY A 34 6.45 -6.63 -2.77
CA GLY A 34 7.58 -7.47 -3.17
C GLY A 34 8.22 -8.24 -2.01
N GLY A 35 9.15 -9.15 -2.33
CA GLY A 35 9.86 -9.93 -1.33
C GLY A 35 10.70 -9.06 -0.39
N GLY A 36 10.59 -9.29 0.92
CA GLY A 36 11.39 -8.62 1.95
C GLY A 36 10.70 -7.49 2.71
N VAL A 37 9.50 -7.07 2.32
CA VAL A 37 8.68 -6.14 3.11
C VAL A 37 7.70 -6.88 4.03
N LYS A 38 7.32 -6.24 5.14
CA LYS A 38 6.26 -6.76 6.01
C LYS A 38 4.92 -6.68 5.27
N PRO A 39 4.14 -7.77 5.15
CA PRO A 39 2.90 -7.78 4.38
C PRO A 39 1.91 -6.70 4.78
N CYS A 40 1.79 -6.43 6.08
CA CYS A 40 0.86 -5.43 6.60
C CYS A 40 1.45 -4.05 6.83
N ALA A 41 2.71 -3.81 6.48
CA ALA A 41 3.23 -2.44 6.41
C ALA A 41 2.82 -1.79 5.08
N LEU A 42 2.55 -0.48 5.11
CA LEU A 42 2.19 0.26 3.91
C LEU A 42 3.46 0.69 3.18
N ASN A 43 3.97 -0.18 2.32
CA ASN A 43 5.07 0.14 1.41
C ASN A 43 4.51 0.65 0.08
N CYS A 44 4.99 1.81 -0.37
CA CYS A 44 4.54 2.44 -1.60
C CYS A 44 5.72 2.67 -2.56
N LEU A 45 5.58 2.16 -3.77
CA LEU A 45 6.47 2.38 -4.91
C LEU A 45 6.13 3.72 -5.58
N ALA A 46 7.14 4.52 -5.89
CA ALA A 46 6.96 5.70 -6.73
C ALA A 46 6.82 5.26 -8.20
N GLU A 47 5.64 5.44 -8.78
CA GLU A 47 5.32 5.01 -10.15
C GLU A 47 6.25 5.71 -11.16
N GLY A 48 6.87 4.92 -12.04
CA GLY A 48 7.87 5.41 -12.99
C GLY A 48 9.29 5.59 -12.40
N TYR A 49 9.51 5.23 -11.13
CA TYR A 49 10.80 5.30 -10.46
C TYR A 49 11.20 3.95 -9.84
N ASN A 50 12.50 3.79 -9.57
CA ASN A 50 13.09 2.55 -9.05
C ASN A 50 13.26 2.54 -7.53
N PHE A 51 12.33 3.15 -6.78
CA PHE A 51 12.38 3.13 -5.32
C PHE A 51 10.98 3.05 -4.70
N TYR A 52 10.91 2.41 -3.54
CA TYR A 52 9.75 2.39 -2.67
C TYR A 52 10.12 2.90 -1.27
N THR A 53 9.11 3.22 -0.47
CA THR A 53 9.30 3.64 0.91
C THR A 53 8.13 3.16 1.77
N GLU A 54 8.41 2.83 3.03
CA GLU A 54 7.36 2.62 4.02
C GLU A 54 6.71 3.96 4.36
N ARG A 55 5.41 4.08 4.09
CA ARG A 55 4.59 5.28 4.38
C ARG A 55 3.87 5.18 5.72
N SER A 56 3.63 3.96 6.19
CA SER A 56 3.01 3.66 7.48
C SER A 56 3.47 2.28 7.97
N PRO A 57 3.72 2.08 9.27
CA PRO A 57 4.09 0.78 9.83
C PRO A 57 2.98 -0.27 9.70
N ALA A 58 1.72 0.17 9.55
CA ALA A 58 0.56 -0.69 9.34
C ALA A 58 -0.39 -0.09 8.29
N VAL A 59 -0.94 -0.95 7.43
CA VAL A 59 -2.13 -0.65 6.61
C VAL A 59 -3.39 -0.63 7.49
N ILE A 60 -4.45 -0.02 7.01
CA ILE A 60 -5.76 -0.02 7.69
C ILE A 60 -6.29 -1.47 7.80
N ASP A 61 -6.84 -1.81 8.95
CA ASP A 61 -7.42 -3.14 9.17
C ASP A 61 -8.46 -3.52 8.11
N GLY A 62 -8.46 -4.78 7.70
CA GLY A 62 -9.27 -5.29 6.58
C GLY A 62 -8.64 -5.13 5.20
N THR A 63 -7.49 -4.46 5.09
CA THR A 63 -6.70 -4.44 3.84
C THR A 63 -6.12 -5.82 3.58
N ARG A 64 -6.20 -6.31 2.33
CA ARG A 64 -5.55 -7.57 1.92
C ARG A 64 -4.04 -7.53 2.19
N CYS A 65 -3.48 -8.62 2.70
CA CYS A 65 -2.04 -8.72 2.91
C CYS A 65 -1.28 -8.88 1.59
N GLN A 66 -1.81 -9.72 0.71
CA GLN A 66 -1.22 -10.13 -0.57
C GLN A 66 -2.33 -10.18 -1.64
N ALA A 67 -1.94 -10.08 -2.91
CA ALA A 67 -2.90 -10.06 -4.02
C ALA A 67 -3.53 -11.43 -4.32
N ASP A 68 -2.84 -12.51 -3.98
CA ASP A 68 -3.19 -13.90 -4.27
C ASP A 68 -3.86 -14.63 -3.08
N SER A 69 -3.98 -13.96 -1.93
CA SER A 69 -4.61 -14.50 -0.73
C SER A 69 -5.87 -13.74 -0.32
N LEU A 70 -6.75 -14.42 0.43
CA LEU A 70 -7.87 -13.80 1.12
C LEU A 70 -7.48 -13.27 2.50
N ASP A 71 -6.24 -13.45 2.93
CA ASP A 71 -5.79 -12.98 4.24
C ASP A 71 -5.81 -11.44 4.31
N ILE A 72 -6.16 -10.95 5.48
CA ILE A 72 -6.30 -9.52 5.75
C ILE A 72 -5.41 -9.09 6.91
N CYS A 73 -5.04 -7.81 6.89
CA CYS A 73 -4.30 -7.21 7.97
C CYS A 73 -5.24 -6.86 9.12
N ILE A 74 -4.88 -7.28 10.33
CA ILE A 74 -5.55 -6.93 11.58
C ILE A 74 -4.46 -6.60 12.61
N ASN A 75 -4.44 -5.38 13.14
CA ASN A 75 -3.42 -4.89 14.06
C ASN A 75 -1.98 -5.06 13.53
N GLY A 76 -1.78 -4.87 12.22
CA GLY A 76 -0.46 -4.97 11.59
C GLY A 76 0.05 -6.41 11.38
N GLU A 77 -0.76 -7.43 11.67
CA GLU A 77 -0.45 -8.83 11.38
C GLU A 77 -1.38 -9.37 10.30
N CYS A 78 -0.86 -10.28 9.47
CA CYS A 78 -1.67 -10.96 8.47
C CYS A 78 -2.43 -12.14 9.10
N LYS A 79 -3.73 -12.24 8.83
CA LYS A 79 -4.65 -13.21 9.41
C LYS A 79 -5.53 -13.86 8.35
#